data_AF-A0A917B6Y8-F1
#
_entry.id   AF-A0A917B6Y8-F1
#
_cell.length_a   1.000
_cell.length_b   1.000
_cell.length_c   1.000
_cell.angle_alpha   90.00
_cell.angle_beta   90.00
_cell.angle_gamma   90.00
#
_symmetry.space_group_name_H-M   'P 1'
#
loop_
_entity.id
_entity.type
_entity.pdbx_description
1 polymer ?
#
loop_
_entity_poly.entity_id
_entity_poly.type
_entity_poly.pdbx_seq_one_letter_code
_entity_poly.pdbx_strand_id
1 'polypeptide(L)'
;MTLHSSITTEEANALPDFVVGGNFHGKTFSTEVYVYGPVGASISGARIDGTSIDANVRSDAEDFGRPVARYLVDLAPGETNTVTATFTGTPGTYGAPLNEVTPMMNPKPPRPPKRQAAAPHSNLPNGL
;
A
#
# COMPACT_ATOMS: atom_id res chain seq x y z
N MET A 1 4.13 -2.93 14.26
CA MET A 1 3.17 -2.30 13.33
C MET A 1 2.19 -3.36 12.87
N THR A 2 0.92 -3.01 12.75
CA THR A 2 -0.13 -3.92 12.29
C THR A 2 -0.56 -3.56 10.87
N LEU A 3 -0.65 -4.58 10.02
CA LEU A 3 -1.09 -4.52 8.62
C LEU A 3 -2.43 -5.25 8.53
N HIS A 4 -3.38 -4.66 7.82
CA HIS A 4 -4.70 -5.24 7.60
C HIS A 4 -5.07 -5.14 6.13
N SER A 5 -5.49 -6.26 5.55
CA SER A 5 -6.00 -6.30 4.18
C SER A 5 -7.48 -5.93 4.19
N SER A 6 -7.81 -4.74 3.70
CA SER A 6 -9.20 -4.25 3.65
C SER A 6 -9.99 -4.77 2.44
N ILE A 7 -9.36 -5.50 1.52
CA ILE A 7 -10.05 -6.08 0.37
C ILE A 7 -10.91 -7.27 0.82
N THR A 8 -12.09 -7.41 0.24
CA THR A 8 -12.96 -8.58 0.40
C THR A 8 -12.62 -9.66 -0.62
N THR A 9 -13.05 -10.90 -0.36
CA THR A 9 -12.90 -12.00 -1.33
C THR A 9 -13.63 -11.71 -2.65
N GLU A 10 -14.79 -11.07 -2.60
CA GLU A 10 -15.55 -10.68 -3.79
C GLU A 10 -14.82 -9.63 -4.63
N GLU A 11 -14.25 -8.61 -4.00
CA GLU A 11 -13.42 -7.63 -4.70
C GLU A 11 -12.18 -8.28 -5.29
N ALA A 12 -11.50 -9.15 -4.54
CA ALA A 12 -10.32 -9.87 -5.03
C ALA A 12 -10.62 -10.72 -6.27
N ASN A 13 -11.78 -11.39 -6.31
CA ASN A 13 -12.24 -12.16 -7.47
C ASN A 13 -12.61 -11.30 -8.68
N ALA A 14 -12.97 -10.03 -8.46
CA ALA A 14 -13.33 -9.10 -9.53
C ALA A 14 -12.11 -8.36 -10.12
N LEU A 15 -10.93 -8.49 -9.51
CA LEU A 15 -9.72 -7.84 -9.98
C LEU A 15 -9.24 -8.47 -11.32
N PRO A 16 -8.73 -7.65 -12.26
CA PRO A 16 -8.12 -8.16 -13.47
C PRO A 16 -6.90 -9.05 -13.20
N ASP A 17 -6.62 -10.00 -14.10
CA ASP A 17 -5.48 -10.93 -14.01
C ASP A 17 -4.13 -10.24 -13.78
N PHE A 18 -3.93 -9.07 -14.39
CA PHE A 18 -2.68 -8.31 -14.24
C PHE A 18 -2.49 -7.73 -12.83
N VAL A 19 -3.54 -7.66 -12.00
CA VAL A 19 -3.48 -7.21 -10.60
C VAL A 19 -3.26 -8.40 -9.66
N VAL A 20 -4.02 -9.48 -9.84
CA VAL A 20 -3.95 -10.66 -8.96
C VAL A 20 -2.73 -11.56 -9.23
N GLY A 21 -2.13 -11.41 -10.40
CA GLY A 21 -0.99 -12.20 -10.84
C GLY A 21 -1.32 -13.69 -11.04
N GLY A 22 -0.34 -14.42 -11.56
CA GLY A 22 -0.51 -15.85 -11.88
C GLY A 22 -0.27 -16.82 -10.72
N ASN A 23 0.33 -16.38 -9.60
CA ASN A 23 0.73 -17.30 -8.52
C ASN A 23 -0.34 -17.41 -7.43
N PHE A 24 -0.96 -16.29 -7.04
CA PHE A 24 -1.88 -16.24 -5.90
C PHE A 24 -3.35 -16.09 -6.32
N HIS A 25 -3.62 -15.62 -7.54
CA HIS A 25 -4.99 -15.47 -8.08
C HIS A 25 -5.96 -14.78 -7.09
N GLY A 26 -5.50 -13.71 -6.42
CA GLY A 26 -6.33 -12.92 -5.50
C GLY A 26 -6.52 -13.54 -4.11
N LYS A 27 -5.92 -14.70 -3.85
CA LYS A 27 -5.96 -15.34 -2.51
C LYS A 27 -5.07 -14.62 -1.50
N THR A 28 -4.05 -13.92 -1.97
CA THR A 28 -3.02 -13.28 -1.15
C THR A 28 -2.49 -12.04 -1.86
N PHE A 29 -2.26 -10.98 -1.09
CA PHE A 29 -1.67 -9.73 -1.55
C PHE A 29 -0.43 -9.43 -0.72
N SER A 30 0.70 -9.25 -1.38
CA SER A 30 1.98 -8.98 -0.74
C SER A 30 2.14 -7.49 -0.43
N THR A 31 2.43 -7.17 0.83
CA THR A 31 2.82 -5.84 1.27
C THR A 31 4.27 -5.87 1.72
N GLU A 32 5.10 -5.00 1.13
CA GLU A 32 6.48 -4.85 1.56
C GLU A 32 6.60 -3.69 2.55
N VAL A 33 7.25 -3.96 3.69
CA VAL A 33 7.44 -3.00 4.77
C VAL A 33 8.91 -2.83 5.06
N TYR A 34 9.34 -1.57 5.17
CA TYR A 34 10.67 -1.19 5.61
C TYR A 34 10.56 -0.41 6.90
N VAL A 35 11.22 -0.89 7.96
CA VAL A 35 11.29 -0.19 9.24
C VAL A 35 12.71 0.31 9.45
N TYR A 36 12.87 1.62 9.46
CA TYR A 36 14.15 2.29 9.63
C TYR A 36 14.44 2.54 11.11
N GLY A 37 15.58 2.04 11.59
CA GLY A 37 16.06 2.31 12.94
C GLY A 37 16.73 3.68 13.08
N PRO A 38 17.13 4.05 14.30
CA PRO A 38 17.95 5.23 14.54
C PRO A 38 19.31 5.15 13.85
N VAL A 39 19.89 6.30 13.51
CA VAL A 39 21.24 6.37 12.94
C VAL A 39 22.25 5.78 13.93
N GLY A 40 23.13 4.89 13.45
CA GLY A 40 24.15 4.24 14.26
C GLY A 40 23.65 3.12 15.19
N ALA A 41 22.36 2.75 15.10
CA ALA A 41 21.82 1.58 15.77
C ALA A 41 22.06 0.29 14.95
N SER A 42 21.79 -0.86 15.55
CA SER A 42 21.78 -2.17 14.88
C SER A 42 20.43 -2.87 15.08
N ILE A 43 20.07 -3.78 14.16
CA ILE A 43 18.89 -4.64 14.32
C ILE A 43 19.22 -5.72 15.35
N SER A 44 18.39 -5.83 16.39
CA SER A 44 18.48 -6.88 17.40
C SER A 44 17.31 -7.85 17.38
N GLY A 45 16.28 -7.58 16.57
CA GLY A 45 15.19 -8.52 16.33
C GLY A 45 14.30 -8.08 15.17
N ALA A 46 13.78 -9.06 14.44
CA ALA A 46 12.75 -8.87 13.43
C ALA A 46 11.80 -10.08 13.48
N ARG A 47 10.51 -9.82 13.66
CA ARG A 47 9.48 -10.85 13.78
C ARG A 47 8.24 -10.48 12.99
N ILE A 48 7.55 -11.49 12.49
CA ILE A 48 6.20 -11.42 11.95
C ILE A 48 5.36 -12.39 12.77
N ASP A 49 4.17 -11.97 13.18
CA ASP A 49 3.24 -12.83 13.91
C ASP A 49 2.41 -13.68 12.90
N GLY A 50 1.83 -14.82 13.31
CA GLY A 50 0.94 -15.61 12.44
C GLY A 50 1.59 -16.45 11.32
N THR A 51 0.82 -16.77 10.28
CA THR A 51 1.14 -17.77 9.22
C THR A 51 1.80 -17.22 7.96
N SER A 52 2.16 -15.93 7.91
CA SER A 52 2.78 -15.36 6.71
C SER A 52 4.16 -16.01 6.46
N ILE A 53 4.29 -16.59 5.27
CA ILE A 53 5.46 -17.34 4.83
C ILE A 53 6.42 -16.37 4.12
N ASP A 54 7.70 -16.45 4.51
CA ASP A 54 8.88 -15.80 3.91
C ASP A 54 8.95 -14.27 3.90
N ALA A 55 9.14 -13.70 5.10
CA ALA A 55 10.01 -12.53 5.20
C ALA A 55 11.46 -12.99 5.36
N ASN A 56 12.18 -12.98 4.25
CA ASN A 56 13.64 -12.80 4.28
C ASN A 56 13.92 -11.47 4.97
N VAL A 57 14.05 -11.50 6.30
CA VAL A 57 14.66 -10.42 7.08
C VAL A 57 16.07 -10.27 6.50
N ARG A 58 16.23 -9.36 5.55
CA ARG A 58 17.56 -8.95 5.10
C ARG A 58 18.10 -8.02 6.19
N SER A 59 18.69 -8.63 7.21
CA SER A 59 19.15 -7.99 8.44
C SER A 59 20.38 -7.10 8.24
N ASP A 60 20.96 -7.08 7.04
CA ASP A 60 22.16 -6.35 6.66
C ASP A 60 21.88 -5.09 5.81
N ALA A 61 20.61 -4.71 5.61
CA ALA A 61 20.28 -3.49 4.88
C ALA A 61 20.52 -2.24 5.74
N GLU A 62 21.33 -1.31 5.22
CA GLU A 62 21.55 0.03 5.78
C GLU A 62 21.14 1.09 4.75
N ASP A 63 20.53 2.18 5.22
CA ASP A 63 20.18 3.34 4.42
C ASP A 63 20.53 4.63 5.18
N PHE A 64 21.46 5.43 4.64
CA PHE A 64 21.98 6.65 5.25
C PHE A 64 22.35 6.51 6.76
N GLY A 65 23.06 5.44 7.15
CA GLY A 65 23.46 5.21 8.55
C GLY A 65 22.38 4.56 9.41
N ARG A 66 21.22 4.21 8.85
CA ARG A 66 20.09 3.60 9.56
C ARG A 66 19.99 2.11 9.22
N PRO A 67 19.90 1.22 10.21
CA PRO A 67 19.56 -0.17 9.96
C PRO A 67 18.11 -0.29 9.47
N VAL A 68 17.86 -1.19 8.51
CA VAL A 68 16.53 -1.36 7.89
C VAL A 68 16.03 -2.78 8.06
N ALA A 69 14.95 -2.95 8.82
CA ALA A 69 14.23 -4.22 8.88
C ALA A 69 13.23 -4.30 7.74
N ARG A 70 13.44 -5.25 6.81
CA ARG A 70 12.56 -5.50 5.66
C ARG A 70 11.65 -6.69 5.93
N TYR A 71 10.37 -6.52 5.64
CA TYR A 71 9.34 -7.55 5.74
C TYR A 71 8.59 -7.65 4.42
N LEU A 72 8.35 -8.88 3.95
CA LEU A 72 7.35 -9.17 2.93
C LEU A 72 6.19 -9.85 3.65
N VAL A 73 5.02 -9.23 3.64
CA VAL A 73 3.85 -9.69 4.38
C VAL A 73 2.74 -10.02 3.41
N ASP A 74 2.48 -11.31 3.30
CA ASP A 74 1.40 -11.87 2.52
C ASP A 74 0.12 -11.91 3.37
N LEU A 75 -0.93 -11.23 2.91
CA LEU A 75 -2.23 -11.18 3.56
C LEU A 75 -3.34 -11.66 2.62
N ALA A 76 -4.16 -12.60 3.07
CA ALA A 76 -5.43 -12.91 2.44
C ALA A 76 -6.45 -11.74 2.60
N PRO A 77 -7.52 -11.69 1.79
CA PRO A 77 -8.63 -10.77 2.01
C PRO A 77 -9.14 -10.80 3.47
N GLY A 78 -9.19 -9.64 4.13
CA GLY A 78 -9.60 -9.51 5.53
C GLY A 78 -8.56 -9.94 6.59
N GLU A 79 -7.40 -10.47 6.19
CA GLU A 79 -6.38 -10.92 7.13
C GLU A 79 -5.64 -9.73 7.79
N THR A 80 -5.22 -9.95 9.04
CA THR A 80 -4.41 -9.01 9.80
C THR A 80 -3.12 -9.69 10.22
N ASN A 81 -1.99 -8.98 10.09
CA ASN A 81 -0.71 -9.43 10.62
C ASN A 81 0.04 -8.29 11.32
N THR A 82 0.90 -8.60 12.28
CA THR A 82 1.78 -7.67 12.97
C THR A 82 3.25 -7.99 12.67
N VAL A 83 4.00 -6.95 12.34
CA VAL A 83 5.46 -7.00 12.22
C VAL A 83 6.12 -6.22 13.36
N THR A 84 7.22 -6.75 13.88
CA THR A 84 7.97 -6.14 14.99
C THR A 84 9.45 -6.07 14.62
N ALA A 85 10.00 -4.86 14.69
CA ALA A 85 11.42 -4.58 14.57
C ALA A 85 11.96 -4.09 15.91
N THR A 86 13.10 -4.63 16.33
CA THR A 86 13.82 -4.22 17.53
C THR A 86 15.20 -3.71 17.13
N PHE A 87 15.56 -2.53 17.62
CA PHE A 87 16.85 -1.90 17.38
C PHE A 87 17.59 -1.69 18.69
N THR A 88 18.91 -1.85 18.65
CA THR A 88 19.81 -1.52 19.76
C THR A 88 20.65 -0.32 19.34
N GLY A 89 20.55 0.79 20.07
CA GLY A 89 21.33 2.00 19.84
C GLY A 89 21.91 2.56 21.14
N THR A 90 22.65 3.67 21.05
CA THR A 90 23.17 4.37 22.23
C THR A 90 22.04 4.85 23.15
N PRO A 91 22.23 4.90 24.48
CA PRO A 91 21.23 5.47 25.37
C PRO A 91 20.90 6.92 24.99
N GLY A 92 19.61 7.26 24.91
CA GLY A 92 19.16 8.58 24.52
C GLY A 92 17.68 8.61 24.16
N THR A 93 17.18 9.78 23.79
CA THR A 93 15.80 9.96 23.31
C THR A 93 15.76 9.88 21.80
N TYR A 94 14.94 8.98 21.28
CA TYR A 94 14.66 8.87 19.85
C TYR A 94 13.32 9.55 19.52
N GLY A 95 13.21 10.08 18.30
CA GLY A 95 11.94 10.58 17.78
C GLY A 95 10.90 9.46 17.65
N ALA A 96 9.63 9.83 17.64
CA ALA A 96 8.56 8.88 17.33
C ALA A 96 8.73 8.34 15.90
N PRO A 97 8.44 7.04 15.67
CA PRO A 97 8.45 6.50 14.32
C PRO A 97 7.38 7.18 13.47
N LEU A 98 7.75 7.56 12.25
CA LEU A 98 6.84 8.08 11.24
C LEU A 98 6.45 6.95 10.30
N ASN A 99 5.15 6.81 10.02
CA ASN A 99 4.66 5.91 9.00
C ASN A 99 4.50 6.69 7.69
N GLU A 100 5.30 6.33 6.69
CA GLU A 100 5.23 6.90 5.35
C GLU A 100 4.82 5.81 4.37
N VAL A 101 3.91 6.15 3.47
CA VAL A 101 3.47 5.28 2.38
C VAL A 101 3.79 5.94 1.05
N THR A 102 4.23 5.16 0.08
CA THR A 102 4.41 5.67 -1.29
C THR A 102 3.05 6.08 -1.85
N PRO A 103 2.86 7.33 -2.28
CA PRO A 103 1.57 7.77 -2.81
C PRO A 103 1.22 6.99 -4.09
N MET A 104 -0.01 6.50 -4.17
CA MET A 104 -0.58 5.89 -5.37
C MET A 104 -1.34 6.95 -6.19
N MET A 105 -1.37 6.78 -7.52
CA MET A 105 -2.22 7.61 -8.39
C MET A 105 -3.70 7.36 -8.07
N ASN A 106 -4.44 8.42 -7.79
CA ASN A 106 -5.88 8.35 -7.56
C ASN A 106 -6.62 8.68 -8.88
N PRO A 107 -7.15 7.69 -9.63
CA PRO A 107 -7.83 7.97 -10.89
C PRO A 107 -9.09 8.79 -10.62
N LYS A 108 -9.16 9.99 -11.21
CA LYS A 108 -10.39 10.78 -11.24
C LYS A 108 -11.25 10.31 -12.42
N PRO A 109 -12.57 10.13 -12.25
CA PRO A 109 -13.45 9.90 -13.39
C PRO A 109 -13.30 11.05 -14.40
N PRO A 110 -13.39 10.78 -15.71
CA PRO A 110 -13.26 11.81 -16.73
C PRO A 110 -14.29 12.91 -16.48
N ARG A 111 -13.86 14.16 -16.67
CA ARG A 111 -14.75 15.31 -16.55
C ARG A 111 -15.96 15.08 -17.48
N PRO A 112 -17.21 15.19 -16.99
CA PRO A 112 -18.36 15.07 -17.87
C PRO A 112 -18.25 16.09 -19.02
N PRO A 113 -18.69 15.74 -20.24
CA PRO A 113 -18.63 16.63 -21.38
C PRO A 113 -19.33 17.95 -21.03
N LYS A 114 -18.74 19.09 -21.44
CA LYS A 114 -19.43 20.38 -21.32
C LYS A 114 -20.78 20.26 -22.03
N ARG A 115 -21.88 20.58 -21.33
CA ARG A 115 -23.20 20.68 -21.94
C ARG A 115 -23.09 21.65 -23.12
N GLN A 116 -23.25 21.14 -24.35
CA GLN A 116 -23.33 22.01 -25.52
C GLN A 116 -24.61 22.82 -25.39
N ALA A 117 -24.52 24.15 -25.48
CA ALA A 117 -25.69 25.01 -25.45
C ALA A 117 -26.61 24.63 -26.62
N ALA A 118 -27.90 24.43 -26.34
CA ALA A 118 -28.88 24.17 -27.39
C ALA A 118 -28.87 25.33 -28.39
N ALA A 119 -28.81 25.01 -29.69
CA ALA A 119 -28.91 26.00 -30.75
C ALA A 119 -30.27 26.73 -30.63
N PRO A 120 -30.32 28.06 -30.87
CA PRO A 120 -31.57 28.81 -30.77
C PRO A 120 -32.56 28.31 -31.83
N HIS A 121 -33.76 27.93 -31.37
CA HIS A 121 -34.89 27.59 -32.24
C HIS A 121 -35.24 28.78 -33.14
N SER A 122 -35.16 28.60 -34.45
CA SER A 122 -35.63 29.58 -35.43
C SER A 122 -37.16 29.63 -35.40
N ASN A 123 -37.72 30.67 -34.80
CA ASN A 123 -39.09 31.10 -35.07
C ASN A 123 -39.05 32.06 -36.27
N LEU A 124 -39.88 31.82 -37.28
CA LEU A 124 -41.03 32.68 -37.61
C LEU A 124 -41.87 32.10 -38.78
N PRO A 125 -43.17 32.47 -38.88
CA PRO A 125 -44.22 31.69 -39.53
C PRO A 125 -44.63 32.19 -40.94
N ASN A 126 -45.52 31.39 -41.55
CA ASN A 126 -46.25 31.56 -42.81
C ASN A 126 -46.82 32.96 -43.12
N GLY A 127 -46.81 33.32 -44.42
CA GLY A 127 -47.68 34.28 -45.12
C GLY A 127 -47.07 34.66 -46.46
N LEU A 128 -47.71 34.64 -47.63
CA LEU A 128 -49.10 34.46 -48.09
C LEU A 128 -49.03 33.79 -49.48
#